data_AF-A0A953AS70-F1
#
_entry.id   AF-A0A953AS70-F1
#
_cell.length_a   1.000
_cell.length_b   1.000
_cell.length_c   1.000
_cell.angle_alpha   90.00
_cell.angle_beta   90.00
_cell.angle_gamma   90.00
#
_symmetry.space_group_name_H-M   'P 1'
#
loop_
_entity.id
_entity.type
_entity.pdbx_description
1 polymer ?
#
loop_
_entity_poly.entity_id
_entity_poly.type
_entity_poly.pdbx_seq_one_letter_code
_entity_poly.pdbx_strand_id
1 'polypeptide(L)'
;MLKKIGLVGITAAATAALVIACSDGTTPNSIVCSADADCRVGEICHPDAKVCVQTCESGDDCPDASKNCDALSATDSTKICKCTTTPLCQGGVAGPDSICSETFDVCTPKCASNLDCGSGLECDTATGECKPASTDGGTDGGTGAACDWASAETACATGEKCNLEASQCQAAVSCTGEGQAGVCSYGSACESGTCDPVDRPDPASCSPFSHNNISWNPATDRGPVIYSIENVTDDTSFCSGSATAQTIEIKAYSPTPFPTDKNQLNGFVFVRQDGSTGSLPPSIKPSQYQGGGTNNITVRATLCNSTTSGAFTQGFQFAQGNQFCFLVQ
;
A
#
# COMPACT_ATOMS: atom_id res chain seq x y z
N MET A 1 -4.22 -19.75 -71.74
CA MET A 1 -5.52 -20.33 -72.15
C MET A 1 -5.62 -21.73 -71.59
N LEU A 2 -6.84 -22.12 -71.18
CA LEU A 2 -7.25 -23.39 -70.52
C LEU A 2 -6.86 -23.53 -69.03
N LYS A 3 -7.75 -23.95 -68.13
CA LYS A 3 -9.23 -24.03 -68.07
C LYS A 3 -9.59 -24.35 -66.61
N LYS A 4 -10.72 -23.82 -66.15
CA LYS A 4 -11.35 -23.98 -64.82
C LYS A 4 -11.73 -25.44 -64.47
N ILE A 5 -12.22 -25.57 -63.21
CA ILE A 5 -13.12 -26.60 -62.62
C ILE A 5 -12.31 -27.57 -61.72
N GLY A 6 -12.46 -27.65 -60.38
CA GLY A 6 -13.60 -27.40 -59.50
C GLY A 6 -14.17 -28.74 -59.04
N LEU A 7 -13.93 -29.18 -57.80
CA LEU A 7 -14.83 -30.16 -57.14
C LEU A 7 -14.65 -30.19 -55.62
N VAL A 8 -15.76 -29.91 -54.95
CA VAL A 8 -16.06 -30.16 -53.54
C VAL A 8 -16.43 -31.64 -53.39
N GLY A 9 -15.93 -32.30 -52.34
CA GLY A 9 -16.31 -33.67 -51.96
C GLY A 9 -16.37 -33.79 -50.43
N ILE A 10 -17.56 -34.11 -49.93
CA ILE A 10 -17.97 -34.14 -48.53
C ILE A 10 -17.82 -35.55 -47.93
N THR A 11 -17.65 -35.60 -46.60
CA THR A 11 -17.89 -36.69 -45.61
C THR A 11 -17.02 -37.95 -45.57
N ALA A 12 -16.42 -38.19 -44.40
CA ALA A 12 -16.81 -39.30 -43.52
C ALA A 12 -16.30 -39.05 -42.09
N ALA A 13 -17.22 -39.00 -41.13
CA ALA A 13 -16.91 -39.11 -39.71
C ALA A 13 -16.48 -40.55 -39.39
N ALA A 14 -15.33 -40.71 -38.76
CA ALA A 14 -14.94 -41.95 -38.10
C ALA A 14 -14.49 -41.59 -36.68
N THR A 15 -15.40 -41.83 -35.73
CA THR A 15 -15.10 -42.06 -34.32
C THR A 15 -14.02 -43.13 -34.19
N ALA A 16 -12.83 -42.73 -33.76
CA ALA A 16 -11.83 -43.61 -33.18
C ALA A 16 -11.38 -42.99 -31.86
N ALA A 17 -11.79 -43.64 -30.77
CA ALA A 17 -11.28 -43.38 -29.44
C ALA A 17 -9.76 -43.63 -29.45
N LEU A 18 -8.97 -42.56 -29.27
CA LEU A 18 -7.56 -42.68 -28.94
C LEU A 18 -7.43 -42.52 -27.43
N VAL A 19 -7.12 -43.64 -26.78
CA VAL A 19 -6.66 -43.70 -25.40
C VAL A 19 -5.29 -43.03 -25.37
N ILE A 20 -5.20 -41.81 -24.84
CA ILE A 20 -3.92 -41.17 -24.54
C ILE A 20 -3.59 -41.50 -23.08
N ALA A 21 -2.73 -42.49 -22.90
CA ALA A 21 -1.98 -42.67 -21.67
C ALA A 21 -0.49 -42.81 -22.04
N CYS A 22 0.30 -41.91 -21.45
CA CYS A 22 1.73 -41.98 -21.12
C CYS A 22 2.57 -40.82 -21.67
N SER A 23 2.74 -39.82 -20.81
CA SER A 23 4.05 -39.43 -20.26
C SER A 23 5.17 -39.09 -21.24
N ASP A 24 5.19 -37.84 -21.70
CA ASP A 24 6.42 -37.21 -22.21
C ASP A 24 7.07 -36.40 -21.08
N GLY A 25 8.28 -36.84 -20.71
CA GLY A 25 9.11 -36.32 -19.62
C GLY A 25 9.72 -34.95 -19.88
N THR A 26 8.88 -33.93 -20.07
CA THR A 26 9.24 -32.50 -20.01
C THR A 26 8.25 -31.75 -19.13
N THR A 27 7.85 -32.36 -18.02
CA THR A 27 6.87 -31.78 -17.10
C THR A 27 7.42 -30.51 -16.45
N PRO A 28 6.74 -29.36 -16.53
CA PRO A 28 6.86 -28.37 -15.49
C PRO A 28 6.15 -28.97 -14.26
N ASN A 29 6.89 -29.74 -13.46
CA ASN A 29 6.44 -30.13 -12.12
C ASN A 29 6.70 -29.00 -11.10
N SER A 30 6.90 -27.78 -11.60
CA SER A 30 7.02 -26.61 -10.77
C SER A 30 5.61 -26.18 -10.41
N ILE A 31 5.25 -26.28 -9.14
CA ILE A 31 4.05 -25.62 -8.61
C ILE A 31 4.11 -24.11 -8.84
N VAL A 32 5.31 -23.54 -8.99
CA VAL A 32 5.54 -22.13 -9.29
C VAL A 32 5.53 -21.90 -10.80
N CYS A 33 4.81 -20.88 -11.25
CA CYS A 33 4.62 -20.55 -12.66
C CYS A 33 4.81 -19.06 -12.93
N SER A 34 5.13 -18.70 -14.17
CA SER A 34 5.14 -17.32 -14.67
C SER A 34 4.03 -17.05 -15.69
N ALA A 35 3.57 -18.10 -16.37
CA ALA A 35 2.46 -18.05 -17.33
C ALA A 35 1.68 -19.38 -17.33
N ASP A 36 0.46 -19.37 -17.89
CA ASP A 36 -0.40 -20.57 -17.96
C ASP A 36 0.25 -21.74 -18.72
N ALA A 37 1.15 -21.44 -19.67
CA ALA A 37 1.89 -22.45 -20.42
C ALA A 37 2.90 -23.24 -19.55
N ASP A 38 3.21 -22.73 -18.35
CA ASP A 38 4.03 -23.41 -17.35
C ASP A 38 3.21 -24.42 -16.52
N CYS A 39 1.88 -24.41 -16.64
CA CYS A 39 0.98 -25.27 -15.89
C CYS A 39 0.46 -26.43 -16.74
N ARG A 40 -0.11 -27.46 -16.09
CA ARG A 40 -0.65 -28.62 -16.78
C ARG A 40 -1.95 -28.28 -17.50
N VAL A 41 -2.37 -29.13 -18.44
CA VAL A 41 -3.67 -28.99 -19.09
C VAL A 41 -4.77 -29.05 -18.03
N GLY A 42 -5.62 -28.03 -17.99
CA GLY A 42 -6.67 -27.87 -16.97
C GLY A 42 -6.27 -26.97 -15.79
N GLU A 43 -5.02 -26.49 -15.77
CA GLU A 43 -4.50 -25.54 -14.79
C GLU A 43 -4.23 -24.18 -15.45
N ILE A 44 -4.25 -23.13 -14.65
CA ILE A 44 -3.80 -21.78 -15.00
C ILE A 44 -2.75 -21.32 -14.00
N CYS A 45 -1.93 -20.34 -14.39
CA CYS A 45 -1.02 -19.71 -13.45
C CYS A 45 -1.76 -18.62 -12.68
N HIS A 46 -1.85 -18.76 -11.35
CA HIS A 46 -2.51 -17.76 -10.53
C HIS A 46 -1.78 -16.40 -10.70
N PRO A 47 -2.49 -15.32 -11.08
CA PRO A 47 -1.85 -14.05 -11.43
C PRO A 47 -1.05 -13.45 -10.30
N ASP A 48 -1.52 -13.59 -9.06
CA ASP A 48 -0.85 -13.05 -7.87
C ASP A 48 0.00 -14.08 -7.13
N ALA A 49 -0.58 -15.23 -6.75
CA ALA A 49 0.12 -16.28 -5.99
C ALA A 49 1.26 -16.98 -6.76
N LYS A 50 1.35 -16.81 -8.09
CA LYS A 50 2.36 -17.43 -8.98
C LYS A 50 2.46 -18.94 -8.82
N VAL A 51 1.34 -19.60 -8.54
CA VAL A 51 1.24 -21.05 -8.46
C VAL A 51 0.22 -21.59 -9.47
N CYS A 52 0.46 -22.80 -9.98
CA CYS A 52 -0.47 -23.48 -10.86
C CYS A 52 -1.72 -23.93 -10.07
N VAL A 53 -2.89 -23.49 -10.52
CA VAL A 53 -4.18 -23.76 -9.89
C VAL A 53 -5.12 -24.41 -10.89
N GLN A 54 -5.85 -25.43 -10.46
CA GLN A 54 -6.77 -26.16 -11.32
C GLN A 54 -8.05 -25.34 -11.55
N THR A 55 -8.50 -25.30 -12.80
CA THR A 55 -9.80 -24.73 -13.16
C THR A 55 -10.93 -25.74 -12.91
N CYS A 56 -12.14 -25.25 -12.66
CA CYS A 56 -13.26 -26.10 -12.27
C CYS A 56 -14.60 -25.52 -12.73
N GLU A 57 -15.63 -26.36 -12.87
CA GLU A 57 -17.01 -25.92 -13.09
C GLU A 57 -17.85 -26.07 -11.81
N SER A 58 -17.51 -27.07 -11.00
CA SER A 58 -18.13 -27.47 -9.74
C SER A 58 -17.08 -27.97 -8.72
N GLY A 59 -17.47 -28.09 -7.45
CA GLY A 59 -16.57 -28.60 -6.40
C GLY A 59 -16.12 -30.05 -6.57
N ASP A 60 -16.85 -30.84 -7.38
CA ASP A 60 -16.49 -32.22 -7.68
C ASP A 60 -15.31 -32.33 -8.65
N ASP A 61 -15.01 -31.26 -9.40
CA ASP A 61 -13.84 -31.18 -10.28
C ASP A 61 -12.54 -30.97 -9.50
N CYS A 62 -12.66 -30.57 -8.23
CA CYS A 62 -11.52 -30.21 -7.42
C CYS A 62 -10.99 -31.37 -6.58
N PRO A 63 -9.66 -31.46 -6.41
CA PRO A 63 -9.06 -32.50 -5.58
C PRO A 63 -9.50 -32.34 -4.12
N ASP A 64 -9.36 -33.41 -3.33
CA ASP A 64 -9.71 -33.37 -1.91
C ASP A 64 -8.97 -32.26 -1.15
N ALA A 65 -7.81 -31.84 -1.67
CA ALA A 65 -7.01 -30.75 -1.14
C ALA A 65 -7.57 -29.33 -1.35
N SER A 66 -8.55 -29.15 -2.25
CA SER A 66 -9.13 -27.85 -2.59
C SER A 66 -10.59 -27.95 -3.01
N LYS A 67 -11.46 -28.37 -2.10
CA LYS A 67 -12.88 -28.71 -2.37
C LYS A 67 -13.79 -27.60 -2.92
N ASN A 68 -13.37 -26.35 -2.90
CA ASN A 68 -14.22 -25.24 -3.29
C ASN A 68 -13.92 -24.79 -4.71
N CYS A 69 -14.95 -24.72 -5.56
CA CYS A 69 -14.82 -24.20 -6.91
C CYS A 69 -15.43 -22.79 -7.00
N ASP A 70 -14.57 -21.79 -6.96
CA ASP A 70 -14.97 -20.39 -6.83
C ASP A 70 -14.20 -19.48 -7.80
N ALA A 71 -14.75 -18.28 -8.04
CA ALA A 71 -14.10 -17.29 -8.89
C ALA A 71 -12.72 -16.90 -8.33
N LEU A 72 -11.76 -16.71 -9.24
CA LEU A 72 -10.38 -16.35 -8.98
C LEU A 72 -10.32 -15.10 -8.09
N SER A 73 -11.06 -14.06 -8.47
CA SER A 73 -11.20 -12.82 -7.70
C SER A 73 -12.58 -12.18 -7.89
N ALA A 74 -12.84 -11.06 -7.22
CA ALA A 74 -14.07 -10.29 -7.41
C ALA A 74 -14.23 -9.72 -8.83
N THR A 75 -13.12 -9.57 -9.56
CA THR A 75 -13.08 -8.98 -10.91
C THR A 75 -12.82 -10.00 -12.02
N ASP A 76 -12.39 -11.22 -11.66
CA ASP A 76 -12.15 -12.31 -12.61
C ASP A 76 -13.06 -13.51 -12.28
N SER A 77 -14.02 -13.78 -13.18
CA SER A 77 -15.01 -14.84 -13.04
C SER A 77 -14.47 -16.25 -13.33
N THR A 78 -13.19 -16.39 -13.71
CA THR A 78 -12.56 -17.68 -13.95
C THR A 78 -12.60 -18.51 -12.67
N LYS A 79 -13.19 -19.69 -12.72
CA LYS A 79 -13.34 -20.54 -11.55
C LYS A 79 -12.12 -21.43 -11.33
N ILE A 80 -11.60 -21.41 -10.12
CA ILE A 80 -10.45 -22.22 -9.70
C ILE A 80 -10.77 -22.99 -8.43
N CYS A 81 -10.02 -24.07 -8.21
CA CYS A 81 -10.11 -24.85 -6.98
C CYS A 81 -9.38 -24.16 -5.83
N LYS A 82 -10.14 -23.71 -4.84
CA LYS A 82 -9.67 -23.02 -3.63
C LYS A 82 -9.62 -23.94 -2.42
N CYS A 83 -8.61 -23.73 -1.58
CA CYS A 83 -8.51 -24.38 -0.28
C CYS A 83 -9.17 -23.50 0.80
N THR A 84 -9.55 -24.12 1.91
CA THR A 84 -10.12 -23.39 3.07
C THR A 84 -9.33 -23.58 4.35
N THR A 85 -8.47 -24.61 4.40
CA THR A 85 -7.64 -24.89 5.57
C THR A 85 -6.32 -25.53 5.13
N THR A 86 -5.24 -25.22 5.84
CA THR A 86 -3.91 -25.80 5.62
C THR A 86 -3.88 -27.33 5.64
N PRO A 87 -4.60 -28.04 6.53
CA PRO A 87 -4.65 -29.50 6.52
C PRO A 87 -5.18 -30.11 5.20
N LEU A 88 -5.95 -29.36 4.40
CA LEU A 88 -6.39 -29.84 3.09
C LEU A 88 -5.24 -29.85 2.08
N CYS A 89 -4.33 -28.88 2.15
CA CYS A 89 -3.17 -28.81 1.26
C CYS A 89 -2.11 -29.88 1.58
N GLN A 90 -2.08 -30.38 2.83
CA GLN A 90 -1.13 -31.38 3.28
C GLN A 90 -1.44 -32.76 2.68
N GLY A 91 -0.62 -33.20 1.72
CA GLY A 91 -0.79 -34.48 1.00
C GLY A 91 -1.31 -34.35 -0.43
N GLY A 92 -1.50 -33.12 -0.92
CA GLY A 92 -1.81 -32.83 -2.32
C GLY A 92 -0.57 -32.70 -3.23
N VAL A 93 -0.78 -32.23 -4.46
CA VAL A 93 0.27 -32.02 -5.49
C VAL A 93 1.34 -30.99 -5.09
N ALA A 94 1.06 -30.17 -4.07
CA ALA A 94 1.94 -29.11 -3.58
C ALA A 94 3.01 -29.58 -2.59
N GLY A 95 2.88 -30.80 -2.05
CA GLY A 95 3.83 -31.40 -1.11
C GLY A 95 3.30 -31.57 0.32
N PRO A 96 4.09 -32.21 1.21
CA PRO A 96 3.69 -32.45 2.60
C PRO A 96 3.70 -31.20 3.48
N ASP A 97 4.48 -30.19 3.09
CA ASP A 97 4.67 -28.95 3.86
C ASP A 97 3.85 -27.77 3.30
N SER A 98 2.85 -28.03 2.48
CA SER A 98 2.01 -26.98 1.89
C SER A 98 1.03 -26.39 2.88
N ILE A 99 0.72 -25.11 2.68
CA ILE A 99 -0.27 -24.36 3.43
C ILE A 99 -1.37 -23.86 2.50
N CYS A 100 -2.53 -23.56 3.07
CA CYS A 100 -3.55 -22.81 2.36
C CYS A 100 -3.25 -21.33 2.56
N SER A 101 -2.95 -20.59 1.49
CA SER A 101 -2.72 -19.15 1.62
C SER A 101 -3.99 -18.46 2.10
N GLU A 102 -3.88 -17.64 3.13
CA GLU A 102 -4.99 -16.83 3.65
C GLU A 102 -5.35 -15.68 2.71
N THR A 103 -4.41 -15.28 1.85
CA THR A 103 -4.60 -14.16 0.92
C THR A 103 -5.23 -14.62 -0.39
N PHE A 104 -4.79 -15.77 -0.90
CA PHE A 104 -5.13 -16.23 -2.24
C PHE A 104 -6.08 -17.44 -2.24
N ASP A 105 -6.34 -18.04 -1.08
CA ASP A 105 -7.16 -19.26 -0.91
C ASP A 105 -6.68 -20.43 -1.79
N VAL A 106 -5.37 -20.53 -2.05
CA VAL A 106 -4.78 -21.60 -2.85
C VAL A 106 -3.63 -22.27 -2.11
N CYS A 107 -3.37 -23.54 -2.42
CA CYS A 107 -2.30 -24.29 -1.79
C CYS A 107 -0.94 -23.82 -2.29
N THR A 108 -0.09 -23.35 -1.38
CA THR A 108 1.27 -22.90 -1.68
C THR A 108 2.30 -23.70 -0.87
N PRO A 109 3.52 -23.90 -1.38
CA PRO A 109 4.62 -24.40 -0.56
C PRO A 109 4.92 -23.43 0.58
N LYS A 110 5.35 -23.96 1.74
CA LYS A 110 5.93 -23.12 2.77
C LYS A 110 7.21 -22.45 2.28
N CYS A 111 7.37 -21.18 2.61
CA CYS A 111 8.60 -20.45 2.41
C CYS A 111 9.45 -20.46 3.68
N ALA A 112 10.77 -20.43 3.51
CA ALA A 112 11.73 -20.16 4.57
C ALA A 112 12.41 -18.79 4.40
N SER A 113 12.34 -18.23 3.19
CA SER A 113 12.93 -16.96 2.78
C SER A 113 12.20 -16.38 1.57
N ASN A 114 12.47 -15.11 1.25
CA ASN A 114 11.86 -14.44 0.10
C ASN A 114 12.26 -15.06 -1.25
N LEU A 115 13.36 -15.82 -1.29
CA LEU A 115 13.78 -16.56 -2.49
C LEU A 115 12.87 -17.75 -2.81
N ASP A 116 12.09 -18.22 -1.82
CA ASP A 116 11.15 -19.32 -2.00
C ASP A 116 9.81 -18.84 -2.59
N CYS A 117 9.60 -17.52 -2.66
CA CYS A 117 8.37 -16.90 -3.14
C CYS A 117 8.51 -16.40 -4.58
N GLY A 118 7.39 -16.42 -5.32
CA GLY A 118 7.33 -15.85 -6.67
C GLY A 118 7.60 -14.34 -6.66
N SER A 119 7.96 -13.79 -7.83
CA SER A 119 8.20 -12.33 -7.97
C SER A 119 6.99 -11.52 -7.48
N GLY A 120 7.23 -10.54 -6.60
CA GLY A 120 6.18 -9.70 -6.00
C GLY A 120 5.57 -10.25 -4.72
N LEU A 121 6.10 -11.35 -4.18
CA LEU A 121 5.68 -11.98 -2.94
C LEU A 121 6.82 -11.93 -1.89
N GLU A 122 6.46 -11.93 -0.61
CA GLU A 122 7.38 -11.99 0.53
C GLU A 122 7.04 -13.15 1.46
N CYS A 123 8.08 -13.75 2.06
CA CYS A 123 7.91 -14.83 3.01
C CYS A 123 7.62 -14.29 4.42
N ASP A 124 6.41 -14.52 4.91
CA ASP A 124 6.12 -14.43 6.34
C ASP A 124 6.77 -15.65 7.04
N THR A 125 7.98 -15.47 7.56
CA THR A 125 8.74 -16.55 8.21
C THR A 125 8.09 -17.07 9.50
N ALA A 126 7.12 -16.35 10.09
CA ALA A 126 6.39 -16.81 11.27
C ALA A 126 5.31 -17.84 10.90
N THR A 127 4.62 -17.64 9.78
CA THR A 127 3.57 -18.55 9.29
C THR A 127 4.08 -19.53 8.22
N GLY A 128 5.19 -19.19 7.55
CA GLY A 128 5.73 -19.86 6.38
C GLY A 128 4.98 -19.53 5.09
N GLU A 129 4.24 -18.42 5.02
CA GLU A 129 3.40 -18.06 3.87
C GLU A 129 4.05 -17.04 2.95
N CYS A 130 4.03 -17.31 1.64
CA CYS A 130 4.26 -16.30 0.62
C CYS A 130 3.01 -15.42 0.49
N LYS A 131 3.07 -14.23 1.06
CA LYS A 131 2.03 -13.21 0.93
C LYS A 131 2.42 -12.28 -0.22
N PRO A 132 1.49 -11.48 -0.80
CA PRO A 132 1.92 -10.29 -1.52
C PRO A 132 3.02 -9.66 -0.68
N ALA A 133 4.19 -9.41 -1.30
CA ALA A 133 5.16 -8.55 -0.65
C ALA A 133 4.33 -7.39 -0.19
N SER A 134 4.34 -7.09 1.11
CA SER A 134 3.66 -5.88 1.52
C SER A 134 4.23 -4.83 0.58
N THR A 135 3.38 -4.29 -0.30
CA THR A 135 3.36 -2.84 -0.42
C THR A 135 3.26 -2.44 1.02
N ASP A 136 4.44 -2.26 1.61
CA ASP A 136 4.59 -1.70 2.91
C ASP A 136 3.73 -0.42 2.86
N GLY A 137 3.25 0.04 4.00
CA GLY A 137 2.48 1.28 3.97
C GLY A 137 3.25 2.41 3.27
N GLY A 138 4.57 2.34 3.17
CA GLY A 138 5.46 3.16 2.34
C GLY A 138 5.85 2.51 1.00
N THR A 139 6.81 3.12 0.31
CA THR A 139 6.81 3.08 -1.16
C THR A 139 8.19 2.86 -1.77
N ASP A 140 9.15 2.29 -1.04
CA ASP A 140 10.50 2.14 -1.58
C ASP A 140 10.84 0.75 -2.13
N GLY A 141 10.01 -0.28 -1.91
CA GLY A 141 10.22 -1.61 -2.50
C GLY A 141 11.58 -2.21 -2.17
N GLY A 142 12.24 -1.75 -1.10
CA GLY A 142 13.54 -2.21 -0.66
C GLY A 142 13.43 -3.32 0.39
N THR A 143 14.18 -4.40 0.23
CA THR A 143 14.29 -5.50 1.21
C THR A 143 15.17 -5.14 2.42
N GLY A 144 15.36 -3.85 2.71
CA GLY A 144 16.28 -3.36 3.73
C GLY A 144 15.56 -2.96 5.00
N ALA A 145 15.51 -3.86 5.99
CA ALA A 145 14.90 -3.65 7.31
C ALA A 145 15.51 -2.50 8.16
N ALA A 146 16.42 -1.70 7.61
CA ALA A 146 17.09 -0.64 8.37
C ALA A 146 16.22 0.62 8.51
N CYS A 147 15.28 0.88 7.60
CA CYS A 147 14.64 2.20 7.51
C CYS A 147 13.20 2.17 7.00
N ASP A 148 12.38 1.28 7.56
CA ASP A 148 10.94 1.32 7.30
C ASP A 148 10.30 2.40 8.18
N TRP A 149 9.43 3.21 7.57
CA TRP A 149 8.66 4.27 8.19
C TRP A 149 8.03 3.86 9.52
N ALA A 150 7.39 2.68 9.59
CA ALA A 150 6.70 2.21 10.79
C ALA A 150 7.66 1.81 11.93
N SER A 151 8.96 1.67 11.63
CA SER A 151 10.00 1.25 12.57
C SER A 151 11.19 2.21 12.64
N ALA A 152 11.12 3.38 12.00
CA ALA A 152 12.25 4.25 11.67
C ALA A 152 13.14 4.64 12.87
N GLU A 153 12.57 4.73 14.08
CA GLU A 153 13.35 5.01 15.29
C GLU A 153 13.94 3.77 15.98
N THR A 154 13.32 2.60 15.81
CA THR A 154 13.76 1.35 16.45
C THR A 154 14.62 0.47 15.55
N ALA A 155 14.59 0.72 14.24
CA ALA A 155 15.36 -0.02 13.24
C ALA A 155 16.83 0.42 13.17
N CYS A 156 17.14 1.68 13.52
CA CYS A 156 18.49 2.21 13.45
C CYS A 156 19.32 1.96 14.71
N ALA A 157 20.63 1.79 14.55
CA ALA A 157 21.53 1.62 15.67
C ALA A 157 21.58 2.90 16.52
N THR A 158 21.99 2.78 17.79
CA THR A 158 22.16 3.96 18.67
C THR A 158 23.08 4.99 18.04
N GLY A 159 22.60 6.23 17.89
CA GLY A 159 23.34 7.33 17.26
C GLY A 159 23.09 7.47 15.76
N GLU A 160 22.25 6.60 15.18
CA GLU A 160 21.77 6.71 13.81
C GLU A 160 20.29 7.15 13.80
N LYS A 161 19.90 7.77 12.69
CA LYS A 161 18.52 8.17 12.39
C LYS A 161 18.18 7.73 10.98
N CYS A 162 16.89 7.51 10.75
CA CYS A 162 16.45 7.06 9.45
C CYS A 162 16.44 8.21 8.44
N ASN A 163 17.15 8.02 7.33
CA ASN A 163 17.03 8.89 6.16
C ASN A 163 15.99 8.31 5.22
N LEU A 164 14.80 8.91 5.22
CA LEU A 164 13.67 8.44 4.42
C LEU A 164 13.88 8.63 2.90
N GLU A 165 14.67 9.62 2.48
CA GLU A 165 14.98 9.82 1.06
C GLU A 165 15.96 8.77 0.53
N ALA A 166 16.90 8.33 1.38
CA ALA A 166 17.90 7.32 1.03
C ALA A 166 17.49 5.89 1.40
N SER A 167 16.39 5.72 2.13
CA SER A 167 15.94 4.44 2.70
C SER A 167 17.02 3.72 3.51
N GLN A 168 17.81 4.47 4.29
CA GLN A 168 18.98 3.95 5.01
C GLN A 168 19.18 4.65 6.36
N CYS A 169 19.62 3.89 7.38
CA CYS A 169 20.13 4.49 8.62
C CYS A 169 21.41 5.27 8.33
N GLN A 170 21.49 6.47 8.90
CA GLN A 170 22.65 7.34 8.79
C GLN A 170 22.97 7.94 10.15
N ALA A 171 24.23 8.33 10.34
CA ALA A 171 24.63 9.03 11.56
C ALA A 171 23.73 10.26 11.81
N ALA A 172 23.26 10.42 13.04
CA ALA A 172 22.40 11.53 13.41
C ALA A 172 23.04 12.87 13.03
N VAL A 173 22.32 13.68 12.26
CA VAL A 173 22.79 14.99 11.82
C VAL A 173 22.29 16.04 12.81
N SER A 174 23.21 16.76 13.44
CA SER A 174 22.85 17.90 14.30
C SER A 174 22.41 19.10 13.47
N CYS A 175 21.39 19.79 13.93
CA CYS A 175 20.79 20.93 13.25
C CYS A 175 20.44 22.05 14.24
N THR A 176 20.12 23.23 13.71
CA THR A 176 19.67 24.39 14.49
C THR A 176 18.42 25.00 13.88
N GLY A 177 17.47 25.42 14.72
CA GLY A 177 16.18 25.95 14.29
C GLY A 177 15.08 24.89 14.34
N GLU A 178 13.96 25.17 13.67
CA GLU A 178 12.82 24.26 13.51
C GLU A 178 12.54 24.03 12.01
N GLY A 179 11.92 22.90 11.66
CA GLY A 179 11.55 22.56 10.28
C GLY A 179 12.72 22.02 9.46
N GLN A 180 12.66 22.13 8.12
CA GLN A 180 13.74 21.63 7.25
C GLN A 180 14.95 22.57 7.30
N ALA A 181 15.83 22.36 8.29
CA ALA A 181 17.14 22.96 8.27
C ALA A 181 17.89 22.49 7.02
N GLY A 182 18.71 23.35 6.40
CA GLY A 182 19.42 23.00 5.15
C GLY A 182 20.40 21.83 5.25
N VAL A 183 20.67 21.34 6.46
CA VAL A 183 21.47 20.14 6.75
C VAL A 183 20.63 18.86 6.81
N CYS A 184 19.31 18.97 6.97
CA CYS A 184 18.42 17.82 7.03
C CYS A 184 17.98 17.39 5.63
N SER A 185 17.96 16.08 5.38
CA SER A 185 17.43 15.50 4.15
C SER A 185 15.93 15.79 3.98
N TYR A 186 15.44 15.64 2.76
CA TYR A 186 14.00 15.76 2.51
C TYR A 186 13.25 14.61 3.20
N GLY A 187 12.13 14.95 3.83
CA GLY A 187 11.42 14.07 4.76
C GLY A 187 11.95 14.05 6.19
N SER A 188 12.93 14.88 6.53
CA SER A 188 13.34 15.11 7.92
C SER A 188 13.08 16.56 8.34
N ALA A 189 12.93 16.78 9.64
CA ALA A 189 12.85 18.09 10.25
C ALA A 189 13.84 18.20 11.41
N CYS A 190 14.27 19.42 11.72
CA CYS A 190 15.09 19.69 12.88
C CYS A 190 14.22 19.70 14.13
N GLU A 191 14.30 18.63 14.91
CA GLU A 191 13.56 18.46 16.15
C GLU A 191 14.56 18.20 17.27
N SER A 192 14.45 18.95 18.37
CA SER A 192 15.36 18.83 19.53
C SER A 192 16.87 18.93 19.20
N GLY A 193 17.24 19.57 18.09
CA GLY A 193 18.64 19.77 17.66
C GLY A 193 19.21 18.65 16.79
N THR A 194 18.40 17.69 16.38
CA THR A 194 18.75 16.62 15.42
C THR A 194 17.79 16.59 14.24
N CYS A 195 18.29 16.17 13.08
CA CYS A 195 17.44 15.89 11.93
C CYS A 195 16.73 14.56 12.18
N ASP A 196 15.47 14.64 12.54
CA ASP A 196 14.61 13.51 12.77
C ASP A 196 13.67 13.31 11.57
N PRO A 197 13.38 12.06 11.17
CA PRO A 197 12.37 11.80 10.15
C PRO A 197 11.04 12.38 10.63
N VAL A 198 10.31 13.06 9.74
CA VAL A 198 8.98 13.56 10.10
C VAL A 198 8.07 12.37 10.41
N ASP A 199 7.18 12.53 11.37
CA ASP A 199 6.22 11.48 11.70
C ASP A 199 5.23 11.26 10.54
N ARG A 200 4.77 10.01 10.36
CA ARG A 200 3.58 9.71 9.55
C ARG A 200 2.62 8.96 10.42
N PRO A 201 1.33 9.24 10.24
CA PRO A 201 0.31 8.40 10.81
C PRO A 201 0.47 6.97 10.33
N ASP A 202 0.63 6.05 11.28
CA ASP A 202 0.38 4.63 11.02
C ASP A 202 -1.03 4.51 10.40
N PRO A 203 -1.15 3.99 9.16
CA PRO A 203 -2.43 3.82 8.50
C PRO A 203 -3.43 2.99 9.32
N ALA A 204 -2.93 2.06 10.16
CA ALA A 204 -3.75 1.26 11.06
C ALA A 204 -4.27 2.08 12.25
N SER A 205 -3.54 3.11 12.69
CA SER A 205 -3.95 4.00 13.78
C SER A 205 -4.67 5.25 13.29
N CYS A 206 -4.61 5.57 11.99
CA CYS A 206 -5.25 6.73 11.40
C CYS A 206 -6.46 6.39 10.52
N SER A 207 -7.63 6.32 11.14
CA SER A 207 -8.90 6.07 10.43
C SER A 207 -9.23 7.07 9.31
N PRO A 208 -8.87 8.36 9.36
CA PRO A 208 -9.05 9.24 8.20
C PRO A 208 -8.41 8.77 6.89
N PHE A 209 -7.26 8.10 6.94
CA PHE A 209 -6.53 7.67 5.74
C PHE A 209 -6.74 6.20 5.39
N SER A 210 -7.48 5.43 6.20
CA SER A 210 -7.82 4.02 5.87
C SER A 210 -8.65 3.87 4.60
N HIS A 211 -9.22 4.96 4.08
CA HIS A 211 -10.05 4.99 2.87
C HIS A 211 -9.33 5.52 1.63
N ASN A 212 -8.19 6.21 1.81
CA ASN A 212 -7.44 6.86 0.74
C ASN A 212 -5.94 6.62 0.98
N ASN A 213 -5.42 5.54 0.40
CA ASN A 213 -4.00 5.21 0.42
C ASN A 213 -3.21 6.17 -0.47
N ILE A 214 -2.99 7.41 -0.01
CA ILE A 214 -1.97 8.26 -0.61
C ILE A 214 -0.65 7.86 0.05
N SER A 215 0.13 7.07 -0.68
CA SER A 215 1.50 6.75 -0.28
C SER A 215 2.39 7.91 -0.68
N TRP A 216 2.85 8.69 0.30
CA TRP A 216 3.91 9.67 0.08
C TRP A 216 5.25 8.98 0.15
N ASN A 217 6.07 9.14 -0.88
CA ASN A 217 7.42 8.61 -0.96
C ASN A 217 8.44 9.76 -0.99
N PRO A 218 9.21 10.00 0.09
CA PRO A 218 10.24 11.04 0.08
C PRO A 218 11.34 10.83 -0.97
N ALA A 219 11.51 9.63 -1.52
CA ALA A 219 12.44 9.39 -2.62
C ALA A 219 11.95 9.94 -3.97
N THR A 220 10.62 9.95 -4.22
CA THR A 220 10.05 10.35 -5.53
C THR A 220 9.12 11.56 -5.47
N ASP A 221 8.40 11.75 -4.38
CA ASP A 221 7.51 12.87 -4.14
C ASP A 221 8.28 14.06 -3.57
N ARG A 222 7.90 15.28 -3.96
CA ARG A 222 8.60 16.52 -3.56
C ARG A 222 7.63 17.63 -3.14
N GLY A 223 6.43 17.27 -2.68
CA GLY A 223 5.45 18.22 -2.17
C GLY A 223 5.82 18.76 -0.78
N PRO A 224 4.97 19.63 -0.21
CA PRO A 224 5.17 20.13 1.14
C PRO A 224 5.10 19.03 2.20
N VAL A 225 5.88 19.18 3.27
CA VAL A 225 5.96 18.23 4.39
C VAL A 225 5.52 18.91 5.68
N ILE A 226 4.48 18.36 6.30
CA ILE A 226 4.02 18.71 7.65
C ILE A 226 4.93 17.99 8.64
N TYR A 227 5.55 18.76 9.55
CA TYR A 227 6.43 18.21 10.58
C TYR A 227 5.90 18.44 11.99
N SER A 228 4.89 19.29 12.17
CA SER A 228 4.29 19.52 13.49
C SER A 228 2.84 19.97 13.36
N ILE A 229 1.98 19.39 14.20
CA ILE A 229 0.61 19.85 14.45
C ILE A 229 0.39 19.89 15.95
N GLU A 230 -0.19 20.97 16.46
CA GLU A 230 -0.49 21.17 17.88
C GLU A 230 -1.89 21.78 18.07
N ASN A 231 -2.59 21.38 19.14
CA ASN A 231 -3.80 22.10 19.58
C ASN A 231 -3.37 23.45 20.18
N VAL A 232 -4.04 24.52 19.79
CA VAL A 232 -3.81 25.87 20.31
C VAL A 232 -5.12 26.46 20.81
N THR A 233 -5.08 27.65 21.41
CA THR A 233 -6.30 28.31 21.89
C THR A 233 -7.30 28.54 20.76
N ASP A 234 -8.54 28.10 21.00
CA ASP A 234 -9.63 28.18 20.05
C ASP A 234 -9.97 29.61 19.65
N ASP A 235 -10.04 29.83 18.34
CA ASP A 235 -10.59 31.03 17.75
C ASP A 235 -12.11 30.91 17.66
N THR A 236 -12.79 31.06 18.80
CA THR A 236 -14.26 30.93 18.89
C THR A 236 -15.00 31.92 18.01
N SER A 237 -14.35 33.01 17.60
CA SER A 237 -14.90 34.00 16.67
C SER A 237 -14.92 33.54 15.21
N PHE A 238 -14.17 32.48 14.88
CA PHE A 238 -14.07 31.94 13.53
C PHE A 238 -15.37 31.23 13.13
N CYS A 239 -15.93 30.45 14.05
CA CYS A 239 -17.15 29.68 13.82
C CYS A 239 -18.39 30.53 14.09
N SER A 240 -19.45 30.29 13.33
CA SER A 240 -20.74 30.94 13.53
C SER A 240 -21.76 29.97 14.12
N GLY A 241 -22.76 30.50 14.83
CA GLY A 241 -23.83 29.70 15.42
C GLY A 241 -23.37 28.89 16.64
N SER A 242 -23.86 27.66 16.75
CA SER A 242 -23.58 26.74 17.88
C SER A 242 -22.42 25.78 17.61
N ALA A 243 -21.59 26.04 16.58
CA ALA A 243 -20.45 25.19 16.28
C ALA A 243 -19.33 25.41 17.30
N THR A 244 -18.69 24.32 17.70
CA THR A 244 -17.49 24.36 18.53
C THR A 244 -16.30 24.64 17.63
N ALA A 245 -15.52 25.67 17.96
CA ALA A 245 -14.27 25.95 17.28
C ALA A 245 -13.18 25.07 17.89
N GLN A 246 -12.36 24.45 17.04
CA GLN A 246 -11.12 23.81 17.44
C GLN A 246 -10.00 24.35 16.58
N THR A 247 -9.00 24.98 17.20
CA THR A 247 -7.89 25.60 16.47
C THR A 247 -6.61 24.81 16.65
N ILE A 248 -5.98 24.51 15.52
CA ILE A 248 -4.68 23.84 15.47
C ILE A 248 -3.64 24.74 14.80
N GLU A 249 -2.40 24.62 15.23
CA GLU A 249 -1.24 25.17 14.55
C GLU A 249 -0.55 24.06 13.76
N ILE A 250 -0.33 24.29 12.47
CA ILE A 250 0.32 23.37 11.54
C ILE A 250 1.59 24.04 11.05
N LYS A 251 2.72 23.36 11.21
CA LYS A 251 4.00 23.78 10.65
C LYS A 251 4.42 22.84 9.53
N ALA A 252 4.82 23.43 8.41
CA ALA A 252 5.22 22.68 7.22
C ALA A 252 6.38 23.35 6.50
N TYR A 253 7.15 22.56 5.76
CA TYR A 253 8.19 23.03 4.86
C TYR A 253 7.94 22.54 3.43
N SER A 254 8.62 23.14 2.45
CA SER A 254 8.53 22.74 1.05
C SER A 254 9.85 22.99 0.32
N PRO A 255 10.25 22.16 -0.66
CA PRO A 255 11.40 22.43 -1.52
C PRO A 255 11.25 23.71 -2.35
N THR A 256 10.01 24.15 -2.56
CA THR A 256 9.67 25.40 -3.25
C THR A 256 8.97 26.38 -2.30
N PRO A 257 9.15 27.70 -2.45
CA PRO A 257 8.49 28.66 -1.60
C PRO A 257 6.96 28.51 -1.64
N PHE A 258 6.33 28.54 -0.47
CA PHE A 258 4.87 28.57 -0.37
C PHE A 258 4.32 29.88 -0.96
N PRO A 259 3.08 29.87 -1.49
CA PRO A 259 2.44 31.08 -2.00
C PRO A 259 2.32 32.17 -0.94
N THR A 260 2.35 33.45 -1.33
CA THR A 260 2.15 34.55 -0.38
C THR A 260 0.69 34.66 0.09
N ASP A 261 -0.26 34.22 -0.74
CA ASP A 261 -1.68 34.16 -0.38
C ASP A 261 -2.06 32.74 0.06
N LYS A 262 -2.67 32.61 1.25
CA LYS A 262 -3.20 31.33 1.77
C LYS A 262 -4.18 30.66 0.81
N ASN A 263 -4.92 31.43 0.02
CA ASN A 263 -5.93 30.89 -0.91
C ASN A 263 -5.29 30.17 -2.10
N GLN A 264 -3.97 30.33 -2.28
CA GLN A 264 -3.18 29.64 -3.29
C GLN A 264 -2.53 28.36 -2.76
N LEU A 265 -2.74 27.98 -1.49
CA LEU A 265 -2.36 26.67 -0.92
C LEU A 265 -3.25 25.55 -1.49
N ASN A 266 -3.30 25.45 -2.82
CA ASN A 266 -4.06 24.45 -3.54
C ASN A 266 -3.53 23.06 -3.18
N GLY A 267 -4.45 22.13 -2.93
CA GLY A 267 -4.11 20.78 -2.50
C GLY A 267 -3.80 20.63 -1.01
N PHE A 268 -3.88 21.70 -0.21
CA PHE A 268 -3.88 21.57 1.25
C PHE A 268 -5.28 21.22 1.74
N VAL A 269 -5.46 19.98 2.19
CA VAL A 269 -6.76 19.44 2.59
C VAL A 269 -6.70 18.82 3.98
N PHE A 270 -7.86 18.77 4.63
CA PHE A 270 -8.10 17.88 5.76
C PHE A 270 -8.94 16.68 5.29
N VAL A 271 -8.70 15.52 5.88
CA VAL A 271 -9.38 14.25 5.57
C VAL A 271 -10.09 13.76 6.82
N ARG A 272 -11.41 13.66 6.76
CA ARG A 272 -12.27 13.25 7.89
C ARG A 272 -12.23 11.73 8.07
N GLN A 273 -12.79 11.24 9.18
CA GLN A 273 -12.84 9.81 9.49
C GLN A 273 -13.59 8.96 8.44
N ASP A 274 -14.52 9.55 7.69
CA ASP A 274 -15.23 8.87 6.60
C ASP A 274 -14.46 8.90 5.26
N GLY A 275 -13.21 9.37 5.27
CA GLY A 275 -12.37 9.56 4.08
C GLY A 275 -12.74 10.79 3.24
N SER A 276 -13.81 11.53 3.61
CA SER A 276 -14.17 12.75 2.89
C SER A 276 -13.13 13.84 3.09
N THR A 277 -12.85 14.59 2.04
CA THR A 277 -11.85 15.65 2.07
C THR A 277 -12.50 17.04 2.11
N GLY A 278 -11.83 17.98 2.75
CA GLY A 278 -12.21 19.39 2.75
C GLY A 278 -11.00 20.28 2.51
N SER A 279 -11.20 21.40 1.81
CA SER A 279 -10.16 22.41 1.61
C SER A 279 -9.84 23.09 2.93
N LEU A 280 -8.56 23.16 3.30
CA LEU A 280 -8.13 23.83 4.53
C LEU A 280 -7.98 25.38 4.41
N PRO A 281 -7.59 25.99 3.27
CA PRO A 281 -7.49 27.45 3.13
C PRO A 281 -8.68 28.29 3.62
N PRO A 282 -9.95 27.87 3.46
CA PRO A 282 -11.08 28.58 4.04
C PRO A 282 -11.06 28.63 5.56
N SER A 283 -10.45 27.66 6.24
CA SER A 283 -10.34 27.53 7.70
C SER A 283 -9.20 28.36 8.32
N ILE A 284 -8.48 29.15 7.51
CA ILE A 284 -7.29 29.92 7.93
C ILE A 284 -7.60 31.40 7.77
N LYS A 285 -7.41 32.23 8.82
CA LYS A 285 -7.46 33.70 8.66
C LYS A 285 -6.17 34.21 8.00
N PRO A 286 -6.21 35.29 7.21
CA PRO A 286 -4.98 35.88 6.64
C PRO A 286 -3.90 36.20 7.68
N SER A 287 -4.28 36.66 8.87
CA SER A 287 -3.36 36.93 9.99
C SER A 287 -2.76 35.68 10.65
N GLN A 288 -3.32 34.50 10.35
CA GLN A 288 -2.92 33.19 10.87
C GLN A 288 -2.08 32.40 9.86
N TYR A 289 -1.77 33.00 8.70
CA TYR A 289 -0.87 32.43 7.72
C TYR A 289 0.47 33.17 7.75
N GLN A 290 1.52 32.48 8.19
CA GLN A 290 2.86 33.02 8.33
C GLN A 290 3.85 32.27 7.45
N GLY A 291 4.86 32.97 6.95
CA GLY A 291 5.92 32.38 6.11
C GLY A 291 5.60 32.28 4.61
N GLY A 292 4.50 32.86 4.14
CA GLY A 292 4.20 32.94 2.71
C GLY A 292 5.32 33.63 1.92
N GLY A 293 5.70 33.04 0.78
CA GLY A 293 6.88 33.44 0.00
C GLY A 293 8.20 32.82 0.49
N THR A 294 8.16 31.96 1.51
CA THR A 294 9.33 31.23 2.03
C THR A 294 9.11 29.72 1.97
N ASN A 295 10.15 28.94 2.22
CA ASN A 295 10.08 27.48 2.21
C ASN A 295 9.51 26.87 3.50
N ASN A 296 9.17 27.68 4.51
CA ASN A 296 8.59 27.22 5.77
C ASN A 296 7.35 28.06 6.08
N ILE A 297 6.27 27.41 6.52
CA ILE A 297 5.06 28.10 6.94
C ILE A 297 4.60 27.66 8.31
N THR A 298 3.91 28.58 8.97
CA THR A 298 3.10 28.30 10.16
C THR A 298 1.68 28.75 9.86
N VAL A 299 0.73 27.85 10.02
CA VAL A 299 -0.67 28.05 9.73
C VAL A 299 -1.47 27.78 10.98
N ARG A 300 -2.36 28.68 11.38
CA ARG A 300 -3.43 28.34 12.32
C ARG A 300 -4.73 28.13 11.56
N ALA A 301 -5.28 26.92 11.67
CA ALA A 301 -6.54 26.55 11.06
C ALA A 301 -7.58 26.28 12.14
N THR A 302 -8.78 26.82 11.97
CA THR A 302 -9.91 26.59 12.89
C THR A 302 -10.96 25.74 12.21
N LEU A 303 -11.23 24.57 12.79
CA LEU A 303 -12.26 23.65 12.34
C LEU A 303 -13.54 23.92 13.14
N CYS A 304 -14.65 24.10 12.43
CA CYS A 304 -15.96 24.30 13.04
C CYS A 304 -16.72 22.98 13.04
N ASN A 305 -16.86 22.37 14.21
CA ASN A 305 -17.61 21.12 14.36
C ASN A 305 -19.00 21.41 14.93
N SER A 306 -20.04 20.84 14.31
CA SER A 306 -21.43 20.95 14.75
C SER A 306 -21.77 20.02 15.91
N THR A 307 -20.92 19.05 16.22
CA THR A 307 -21.09 18.14 17.36
C THR A 307 -20.35 18.67 18.60
N THR A 308 -20.95 18.47 19.77
CA THR A 308 -20.39 18.85 21.09
C THR A 308 -19.30 17.89 21.58
N SER A 309 -18.81 16.99 20.72
CA SER A 309 -17.74 16.05 21.05
C SER A 309 -16.40 16.79 21.00
N GLY A 310 -15.79 16.98 22.17
CA GLY A 310 -14.56 17.78 22.34
C GLY A 310 -13.26 17.16 21.81
N ALA A 311 -13.29 16.01 21.12
CA ALA A 311 -12.10 15.49 20.45
C ALA A 311 -12.46 14.67 19.20
N PHE A 312 -11.67 14.79 18.14
CA PHE A 312 -11.75 13.91 16.96
C PHE A 312 -10.41 13.78 16.22
N THR A 313 -10.18 12.61 15.62
CA THR A 313 -9.02 12.38 14.75
C THR A 313 -9.27 12.97 13.36
N GLN A 314 -8.31 13.74 12.86
CA GLN A 314 -8.35 14.41 11.57
C GLN A 314 -7.03 14.17 10.83
N GLY A 315 -7.10 13.81 9.55
CA GLY A 315 -5.95 13.77 8.66
C GLY A 315 -5.70 15.13 8.00
N PHE A 316 -4.45 15.44 7.72
CA PHE A 316 -4.00 16.64 6.99
C PHE A 316 -2.98 16.22 5.94
N GLN A 317 -3.03 16.84 4.76
CA GLN A 317 -2.07 16.54 3.70
C GLN A 317 -1.98 17.70 2.70
N PHE A 318 -0.81 17.84 2.10
CA PHE A 318 -0.62 18.61 0.87
C PHE A 318 -0.62 17.67 -0.34
N ALA A 319 -0.89 18.21 -1.53
CA ALA A 319 -0.69 17.46 -2.77
C ALA A 319 0.79 17.07 -2.92
N GLN A 320 1.05 15.78 -3.17
CA GLN A 320 2.41 15.19 -3.23
C GLN A 320 3.23 15.38 -1.94
N GLY A 321 2.57 15.75 -0.84
CA GLY A 321 3.17 15.91 0.46
C GLY A 321 2.91 14.71 1.35
N ASN A 322 3.52 14.70 2.54
CA ASN A 322 3.22 13.68 3.53
C ASN A 322 1.78 13.82 4.06
N GLN A 323 1.31 12.72 4.62
CA GLN A 323 0.08 12.66 5.41
C GLN A 323 0.43 12.88 6.88
N PHE A 324 -0.46 13.54 7.63
CA PHE A 324 -0.32 13.75 9.06
C PHE A 324 -1.66 13.51 9.75
N CYS A 325 -1.73 12.69 10.79
CA CYS A 325 -2.96 12.55 11.59
C CYS A 325 -2.79 13.08 12.98
N PHE A 326 -3.84 13.72 13.44
CA PHE A 326 -3.80 14.42 14.70
C PHE A 326 -5.14 14.31 15.41
N LEU A 327 -5.07 14.16 16.73
CA LEU A 327 -6.24 14.22 17.61
C LEU A 327 -6.51 15.68 17.95
N VAL A 328 -7.49 16.27 17.27
CA VAL A 328 -7.95 17.63 17.51
C VAL A 328 -8.78 17.65 18.79
N GLN A 329 -8.48 18.57 19.71
CA GLN A 329 -9.12 18.69 21.02
C GLN A 329 -9.47 20.13 21.34
#